data_AF-A0A398ARC2-F1
#
_entry.id   AF-A0A398ARC2-F1
#
_cell.length_a   1.000
_cell.length_b   1.000
_cell.length_c   1.000
_cell.angle_alpha   90.00
_cell.angle_beta   90.00
_cell.angle_gamma   90.00
#
_symmetry.space_group_name_H-M   'P 1'
#
loop_
_entity.id
_entity.type
_entity.pdbx_description
1 polymer ?
#
loop_
_entity_poly.entity_id
_entity_poly.type
_entity_poly.pdbx_seq_one_letter_code
_entity_poly.pdbx_strand_id
1 'polypeptide(L)'
;MATNNGDVLMLEAAPEASKPWASAANAEVIDALPYIDDDYGNPLIKAEVDRLVEEEMRRSSRKPADFLKELPPLPKFDFENCPVLGKEYERVRAGKPPVRIDFESRYKVELPPASKKNDDAAWKQYLQKNQRSLQQKMIELENLEMMSKQGPELWRQNNHRLEVLLTRMQKLAQEQNEEIEKVNRERKYHQQTTAYELNALSQEWRQLCVKNMEIQSACVVLETKIDAFKKEAAERGWNLEEKLESVKPLQPQ
;
A
#
# COMPACT_ATOMS: atom_id res chain seq x y z
N MET A 1 24.01 -24.34 -39.16
CA MET A 1 22.79 -23.99 -38.43
C MET A 1 23.20 -23.31 -37.14
N ALA A 2 23.20 -21.99 -37.12
CA ALA A 2 23.53 -21.21 -35.93
C ALA A 2 22.22 -20.68 -35.36
N THR A 3 21.80 -21.24 -34.22
CA THR A 3 20.69 -20.70 -33.43
C THR A 3 21.26 -19.60 -32.55
N ASN A 4 21.14 -18.35 -33.02
CA ASN A 4 21.34 -17.19 -32.16
C ASN A 4 20.18 -17.15 -31.16
N ASN A 5 20.44 -17.61 -29.93
CA ASN A 5 19.63 -17.22 -28.78
C ASN A 5 19.80 -15.71 -28.63
N GLY A 6 18.78 -14.96 -29.01
CA GLY A 6 18.64 -13.57 -28.60
C GLY A 6 18.33 -13.56 -27.11
N ASP A 7 19.36 -13.40 -26.28
CA ASP A 7 19.18 -12.99 -24.89
C ASP A 7 18.53 -11.60 -24.92
N VAL A 8 17.20 -11.59 -24.77
CA VAL A 8 16.46 -10.37 -24.42
C VAL A 8 16.98 -9.97 -23.05
N LEU A 9 17.71 -8.86 -23.00
CA LEU A 9 18.21 -8.26 -21.76
C LEU A 9 17.02 -7.78 -20.92
N MET A 10 16.42 -8.69 -20.16
CA MET A 10 15.45 -8.34 -19.14
C MET A 10 16.20 -7.68 -17.98
N LEU A 11 15.82 -6.44 -17.63
CA LEU A 11 16.29 -5.79 -16.40
C LEU A 11 15.68 -6.54 -15.20
N GLU A 12 16.37 -7.59 -14.74
CA GLU A 12 16.07 -8.18 -13.45
C GLU A 12 16.44 -7.16 -12.36
N ALA A 13 15.42 -6.63 -11.67
CA ALA A 13 15.64 -5.96 -10.40
C ALA A 13 16.31 -6.96 -9.44
N ALA A 14 17.37 -6.51 -8.75
CA ALA A 14 18.11 -7.34 -7.82
C ALA A 14 17.15 -8.07 -6.86
N PRO A 15 17.33 -9.38 -6.59
CA PRO A 15 16.42 -10.13 -5.74
C PRO A 15 16.41 -9.50 -4.35
N GLU A 16 15.30 -8.85 -3.98
CA GLU A 16 15.11 -8.35 -2.63
C GLU A 16 15.22 -9.52 -1.65
N ALA A 17 16.06 -9.35 -0.63
CA ALA A 17 16.24 -10.32 0.43
C ALA A 17 14.88 -10.74 1.01
N SER A 18 14.55 -12.02 0.80
CA SER A 18 13.51 -12.83 1.44
C SER A 18 12.67 -12.13 2.50
N LYS A 19 11.56 -11.52 2.10
CA LYS A 19 10.43 -11.22 3.00
C LYS A 19 9.62 -12.52 3.14
N PRO A 20 9.55 -13.18 4.31
CA PRO A 20 8.87 -14.48 4.45
C PRO A 20 7.36 -14.45 4.20
N TRP A 21 6.75 -13.26 4.11
CA TRP A 21 5.32 -13.08 3.82
C TRP A 21 5.02 -12.89 2.33
N ALA A 22 6.04 -12.66 1.51
CA ALA A 22 5.93 -12.65 0.06
C ALA A 22 6.76 -13.82 -0.45
N SER A 23 6.11 -14.90 -0.87
CA SER A 23 6.81 -15.96 -1.60
C SER A 23 7.32 -15.36 -2.91
N ALA A 24 8.53 -14.80 -2.88
CA ALA A 24 9.18 -14.16 -4.04
C ALA A 24 9.34 -15.14 -5.22
N ALA A 25 9.17 -16.44 -4.98
CA ALA A 25 9.19 -17.49 -6.00
C ALA A 25 7.99 -17.41 -6.98
N ASN A 26 6.86 -16.80 -6.58
CA ASN A 26 5.64 -16.68 -7.41
C ASN A 26 5.14 -15.24 -7.50
N ALA A 27 5.99 -14.24 -7.26
CA ALA A 27 5.66 -12.88 -7.66
C ALA A 27 5.69 -12.86 -9.19
N GLU A 28 4.58 -13.26 -9.81
CA GLU A 28 4.27 -12.96 -11.20
C GLU A 28 4.66 -11.50 -11.37
N VAL A 29 5.59 -11.21 -12.29
CA VAL A 29 6.12 -9.86 -12.45
C VAL A 29 4.98 -9.01 -12.99
N ILE A 30 4.22 -8.41 -12.08
CA ILE A 30 3.11 -7.52 -12.41
C ILE A 30 3.77 -6.23 -12.89
N ASP A 31 3.86 -6.09 -14.21
CA ASP A 31 4.32 -4.88 -14.85
C ASP A 31 3.17 -3.86 -14.92
N ALA A 32 3.36 -2.74 -14.24
CA ALA A 32 2.44 -1.61 -14.27
C ALA A 32 3.29 -0.34 -14.41
N LEU A 33 2.92 0.55 -15.32
CA LEU A 33 3.74 1.70 -15.70
C LEU A 33 3.02 3.04 -15.43
N PRO A 34 2.77 3.42 -14.16
CA PRO A 34 1.98 4.61 -13.81
C PRO A 34 2.49 5.95 -14.34
N TYR A 35 3.77 6.09 -14.70
CA TYR A 35 4.31 7.35 -15.23
C TYR A 35 4.10 7.51 -16.74
N ILE A 36 3.65 6.47 -17.45
CA ILE A 36 3.41 6.51 -18.89
C ILE A 36 1.96 6.12 -19.25
N ASP A 37 1.29 5.35 -18.38
CA ASP A 37 -0.11 4.98 -18.54
C ASP A 37 -1.02 6.17 -18.20
N ASP A 38 -1.47 6.91 -19.21
CA ASP A 38 -2.32 8.09 -19.05
C ASP A 38 -3.67 7.78 -18.36
N ASP A 39 -4.15 6.54 -18.48
CA ASP A 39 -5.44 6.09 -17.93
C ASP A 39 -5.42 5.86 -16.42
N TYR A 40 -4.24 5.72 -15.80
CA TYR A 40 -4.12 5.44 -14.36
C TYR A 40 -4.74 6.54 -13.48
N GLY A 41 -4.65 7.79 -13.93
CA GLY A 41 -5.22 8.95 -13.23
C GLY A 41 -6.71 9.19 -13.48
N ASN A 42 -7.35 8.43 -14.38
CA ASN A 42 -8.72 8.68 -14.80
C ASN A 42 -9.74 8.07 -13.81
N PRO A 43 -10.58 8.89 -13.14
CA PRO A 43 -11.56 8.39 -12.18
C PRO A 43 -12.59 7.43 -12.76
N LEU A 44 -12.93 7.56 -14.05
CA LEU A 44 -13.88 6.68 -14.73
C LEU A 44 -13.32 5.27 -14.90
N ILE A 45 -12.05 5.17 -15.29
CA ILE A 45 -11.35 3.88 -15.42
C ILE A 45 -11.23 3.22 -14.05
N LYS A 46 -10.87 3.99 -13.01
CA LYS A 46 -10.83 3.47 -11.64
C LYS A 46 -12.16 2.88 -11.20
N ALA A 47 -13.27 3.58 -11.43
CA ALA A 47 -14.60 3.10 -11.04
C ALA A 47 -14.99 1.79 -11.75
N GLU A 48 -14.64 1.66 -13.03
CA GLU A 48 -14.88 0.41 -13.78
C GLU A 48 -13.98 -0.72 -13.28
N VAL A 49 -12.70 -0.45 -13.03
CA VAL A 49 -11.77 -1.44 -12.45
C VAL A 49 -12.25 -1.89 -11.07
N ASP A 50 -12.65 -0.98 -10.19
CA ASP A 50 -13.20 -1.30 -8.87
C ASP A 50 -14.45 -2.20 -9.00
N ARG A 51 -15.32 -1.92 -9.97
CA ARG A 51 -16.51 -2.74 -10.27
C ARG A 51 -16.14 -4.16 -10.69
N LEU A 52 -15.13 -4.30 -11.55
CA LEU A 52 -14.63 -5.61 -12.00
C LEU A 52 -13.97 -6.39 -10.86
N VAL A 53 -13.18 -5.71 -10.02
CA VAL A 53 -12.56 -6.30 -8.84
C VAL A 53 -13.64 -6.83 -7.87
N GLU A 54 -14.70 -6.06 -7.62
CA GLU A 54 -15.80 -6.50 -6.74
C GLU A 54 -16.53 -7.74 -7.29
N GLU A 55 -16.80 -7.79 -8.60
CA GLU A 55 -17.43 -8.96 -9.22
C GLU A 55 -16.52 -10.20 -9.15
N GLU A 56 -15.22 -10.05 -9.33
CA GLU A 56 -14.25 -11.13 -9.14
C GLU A 56 -14.14 -11.55 -7.66
N MET A 57 -14.16 -10.59 -6.72
CA MET A 57 -14.22 -10.90 -5.29
C MET A 57 -15.46 -11.72 -4.94
N ARG A 58 -16.62 -11.40 -5.54
CA ARG A 58 -17.88 -12.15 -5.37
C ARG A 58 -17.82 -13.57 -5.92
N ARG A 59 -17.07 -13.78 -7.00
CA ARG A 59 -16.87 -15.11 -7.65
C ARG A 59 -15.79 -15.93 -6.97
N SER A 60 -14.82 -15.27 -6.34
CA SER A 60 -13.69 -15.92 -5.71
C SER A 60 -14.13 -16.82 -4.55
N SER A 61 -13.48 -17.98 -4.40
CA SER A 61 -13.72 -18.89 -3.28
C SER A 61 -12.97 -18.48 -2.01
N ARG A 62 -11.99 -17.58 -2.13
CA ARG A 62 -11.14 -17.11 -1.03
C ARG A 62 -11.85 -15.99 -0.27
N LYS A 63 -11.97 -16.14 1.04
CA LYS A 63 -12.53 -15.07 1.89
C LYS A 63 -11.40 -14.17 2.41
N PRO A 64 -11.70 -12.92 2.82
CA PRO A 64 -10.73 -12.04 3.50
C PRO A 64 -9.97 -12.73 4.64
N ALA A 65 -10.64 -13.63 5.38
CA ALA A 65 -10.04 -14.40 6.46
C ALA A 65 -8.94 -15.38 6.01
N ASP A 66 -8.95 -15.84 4.76
CA ASP A 66 -7.93 -16.76 4.24
C ASP A 66 -6.60 -16.03 3.95
N PHE A 67 -6.66 -14.75 3.55
CA PHE A 67 -5.46 -13.91 3.40
C PHE A 67 -4.82 -13.58 4.75
N LEU A 68 -5.63 -13.45 5.81
CA LEU A 68 -5.11 -13.23 7.16
C LEU A 68 -4.33 -14.43 7.73
N LYS A 69 -4.56 -15.64 7.21
CA LYS A 69 -3.80 -16.85 7.61
C LYS A 69 -2.38 -16.87 7.03
N GLU A 70 -2.15 -16.16 5.93
CA GLU A 70 -0.83 -16.02 5.31
C GLU A 70 0.04 -15.01 6.06
N LEU A 71 -0.58 -14.12 6.85
CA LEU A 71 0.12 -13.17 7.70
C LEU A 71 0.57 -13.83 9.01
N PRO A 72 1.72 -13.40 9.58
CA PRO A 72 2.13 -13.86 10.89
C PRO A 72 1.04 -13.56 11.93
N PRO A 73 0.85 -14.45 12.94
CA PRO A 73 -0.15 -14.24 13.97
C PRO A 73 0.11 -12.93 14.71
N LEU A 74 -0.98 -12.22 15.04
CA LEU A 74 -0.87 -10.98 15.79
C LEU A 74 -0.12 -11.21 17.11
N PRO A 75 0.79 -10.29 17.51
CA PRO A 75 1.42 -10.34 18.81
C PRO A 75 0.36 -10.41 19.90
N LYS A 76 0.51 -11.34 20.84
CA LYS A 76 -0.39 -11.40 22.01
C LYS A 76 -0.05 -10.23 22.91
N PHE A 77 -1.06 -9.45 23.29
CA PHE A 77 -0.91 -8.43 24.32
C PHE A 77 -0.82 -9.12 25.67
N ASP A 78 0.40 -9.25 26.17
CA ASP A 78 0.64 -9.70 27.53
C ASP A 78 0.88 -8.49 28.44
N PHE A 79 0.10 -8.41 29.51
CA PHE A 79 0.19 -7.36 30.53
C PHE A 79 0.69 -7.91 31.87
N GLU A 80 1.32 -9.09 31.90
CA GLU A 80 1.91 -9.71 33.11
C GLU A 80 2.75 -8.72 33.91
N ASN A 81 3.59 -7.93 33.23
CA ASN A 81 4.47 -6.94 33.87
C ASN A 81 3.75 -5.65 34.29
N CYS A 82 2.54 -5.40 33.81
CA CYS A 82 1.76 -4.19 34.10
C CYS A 82 0.27 -4.52 34.35
N PRO A 83 -0.07 -5.07 35.53
CA PRO A 83 -1.45 -5.45 35.87
C PRO A 83 -2.44 -4.29 35.82
N VAL A 84 -1.98 -3.06 36.08
CA VAL A 84 -2.81 -1.84 35.99
C VAL A 84 -3.23 -1.58 34.54
N LEU A 85 -2.29 -1.74 33.60
CA LEU A 85 -2.55 -1.56 32.18
C LEU A 85 -3.48 -2.66 31.65
N GLY A 86 -3.30 -3.90 32.11
CA GLY A 86 -4.21 -5.00 31.76
C GLY A 86 -5.66 -4.74 32.20
N LYS A 87 -5.87 -4.26 33.43
CA LYS A 87 -7.22 -3.88 33.91
C LYS A 87 -7.84 -2.75 33.08
N GLU A 88 -7.04 -1.77 32.71
CA GLU A 88 -7.49 -0.64 31.88
C GLU A 88 -7.81 -1.09 30.46
N TYR A 89 -6.99 -1.96 29.88
CA TYR A 89 -7.23 -2.58 28.58
C TYR A 89 -8.56 -3.33 28.56
N GLU A 90 -8.83 -4.15 29.59
CA GLU A 90 -10.10 -4.85 29.74
C GLU A 90 -11.30 -3.91 29.87
N ARG A 91 -11.14 -2.79 30.60
CA ARG A 91 -12.17 -1.76 30.72
C ARG A 91 -12.50 -1.13 29.35
N VAL A 92 -11.47 -0.74 28.60
CA VAL A 92 -11.59 -0.12 27.27
C VAL A 92 -12.18 -1.12 26.28
N ARG A 93 -11.73 -2.37 26.29
CA ARG A 93 -12.27 -3.46 25.46
C ARG A 93 -13.76 -3.69 25.75
N ALA A 94 -14.18 -3.56 27.00
CA ALA A 94 -15.58 -3.64 27.40
C ALA A 94 -16.39 -2.35 27.14
N GLY A 95 -15.78 -1.31 26.53
CA GLY A 95 -16.45 -0.04 26.25
C GLY A 95 -16.88 0.75 27.49
N LYS A 96 -16.32 0.44 28.66
CA LYS A 96 -16.71 1.10 29.92
C LYS A 96 -16.02 2.46 30.03
N PRO A 97 -16.75 3.51 30.44
CA PRO A 97 -16.17 4.84 30.61
C PRO A 97 -15.11 4.84 31.72
N PRO A 98 -14.15 5.78 31.68
CA PRO A 98 -13.15 5.90 32.72
C PRO A 98 -13.78 6.22 34.08
N VAL A 99 -13.22 5.65 35.13
CA VAL A 99 -13.63 5.93 36.51
C VAL A 99 -13.35 7.39 36.78
N ARG A 100 -14.40 8.17 37.04
CA ARG A 100 -14.25 9.57 37.40
C ARG A 100 -13.55 9.67 38.74
N ILE A 101 -12.51 10.49 38.80
CA ILE A 101 -11.91 10.87 40.07
C ILE A 101 -12.93 11.76 40.78
N ASP A 102 -13.43 11.28 41.92
CA ASP A 102 -14.27 12.09 42.79
C ASP A 102 -13.41 13.13 43.51
N PHE A 103 -13.45 14.37 43.01
CA PHE A 103 -12.74 15.50 43.61
C PHE A 103 -13.52 16.10 44.78
N GLU A 104 -14.85 16.00 44.77
CA GLU A 104 -15.69 16.66 45.76
C GLU A 104 -15.64 15.93 47.09
N SER A 105 -15.83 14.62 47.11
CA SER A 105 -15.79 13.87 48.38
C SER A 105 -14.38 13.74 48.95
N ARG A 106 -13.35 13.74 48.10
CA ARG A 106 -11.95 13.58 48.53
C ARG A 106 -11.37 14.85 49.13
N TYR A 107 -11.61 16.00 48.51
CA TYR A 107 -10.91 17.24 48.88
C TYR A 107 -11.79 18.27 49.61
N LYS A 108 -13.13 18.17 49.55
CA LYS A 108 -13.99 19.00 50.40
C LYS A 108 -14.15 18.33 51.76
N VAL A 109 -13.77 19.04 52.82
CA VAL A 109 -14.02 18.63 54.20
C VAL A 109 -15.25 19.38 54.70
N GLU A 110 -16.40 18.70 54.69
CA GLU A 110 -17.67 19.27 55.14
C GLU A 110 -17.93 18.90 56.60
N LEU A 111 -18.58 19.83 57.32
CA LEU A 111 -19.01 19.60 58.69
C LEU A 111 -19.96 18.40 58.78
N PRO A 112 -19.94 17.65 59.90
CA PRO A 112 -20.94 16.61 60.14
C PRO A 112 -22.35 17.18 59.97
N PRO A 113 -23.26 16.48 59.27
CA PRO A 113 -24.64 16.93 59.09
C PRO A 113 -25.31 17.26 60.42
N ALA A 114 -26.25 18.20 60.43
CA ALA A 114 -26.95 18.62 61.66
C ALA A 114 -27.55 17.45 62.45
N SER A 115 -27.99 16.38 61.76
CA SER A 115 -28.51 15.14 62.33
C SER A 115 -27.48 14.27 63.05
N LYS A 116 -26.18 14.45 62.77
CA LYS A 116 -25.06 13.69 63.37
C LYS A 116 -24.20 14.52 64.33
N LYS A 117 -24.67 15.69 64.76
CA LYS A 117 -23.92 16.55 65.69
C LYS A 117 -23.71 15.93 67.08
N ASN A 118 -24.58 15.02 67.51
CA ASN A 118 -24.43 14.32 68.79
C ASN A 118 -23.68 12.99 68.65
N ASP A 119 -23.22 12.63 67.44
CA ASP A 119 -22.47 11.40 67.17
C ASP A 119 -20.97 11.64 67.29
N ASP A 120 -20.38 11.14 68.38
CA ASP A 120 -18.94 11.22 68.65
C ASP A 120 -18.08 10.57 67.55
N ALA A 121 -18.57 9.48 66.93
CA ALA A 121 -17.84 8.80 65.86
C ALA A 121 -17.76 9.67 64.59
N ALA A 122 -18.84 10.40 64.26
CA ALA A 122 -18.86 11.33 63.14
C ALA A 122 -17.86 12.49 63.33
N TRP A 123 -17.74 13.02 64.56
CA TRP A 123 -16.75 14.06 64.88
C TRP A 123 -15.32 13.56 64.83
N LYS A 124 -15.06 12.33 65.32
CA LYS A 124 -13.74 11.69 65.21
C LYS A 124 -13.31 11.50 63.75
N GLN A 125 -14.21 11.03 62.89
CA GLN A 125 -13.95 10.88 61.45
C GLN A 125 -13.72 12.24 60.77
N TYR A 126 -14.50 13.27 61.12
CA TYR A 126 -14.32 14.63 60.63
C TYR A 126 -12.94 15.19 61.03
N LEU A 127 -12.54 15.02 62.30
CA LEU A 127 -11.23 15.46 62.79
C LEU A 127 -10.09 14.77 62.03
N GLN A 128 -10.17 13.44 61.85
CA GLN A 128 -9.17 12.68 61.08
C GLN A 128 -9.13 13.12 59.61
N LYS A 129 -10.28 13.45 58.99
CA LYS A 129 -10.32 13.98 57.62
C LYS A 129 -9.68 15.37 57.53
N ASN A 130 -9.95 16.26 58.49
CA ASN A 130 -9.31 17.58 58.57
C ASN A 130 -7.81 17.49 58.76
N GLN A 131 -7.34 16.64 59.69
CA GLN A 131 -5.91 16.43 59.92
C GLN A 131 -5.20 15.97 58.64
N ARG A 132 -5.78 15.01 57.90
CA ARG A 132 -5.26 14.58 56.60
C ARG A 132 -5.25 15.71 55.57
N SER A 133 -6.32 16.49 55.50
CA SER A 133 -6.41 17.64 54.59
C SER A 133 -5.36 18.71 54.91
N LEU A 134 -5.10 18.97 56.19
CA LEU A 134 -4.07 19.91 56.61
C LEU A 134 -2.67 19.43 56.17
N GLN A 135 -2.36 18.16 56.42
CA GLN A 135 -1.09 17.56 55.99
C GLN A 135 -0.93 17.61 54.47
N GLN A 136 -2.00 17.33 53.71
CA GLN A 136 -1.98 17.47 52.25
C GLN A 136 -1.66 18.90 51.82
N LYS A 137 -2.24 19.91 52.48
CA LYS A 137 -1.98 21.31 52.16
C LYS A 137 -0.56 21.76 52.51
N MET A 138 0.03 21.21 53.57
CA MET A 138 1.44 21.43 53.88
C MET A 138 2.35 20.87 52.77
N ILE A 139 2.11 19.64 52.33
CA ILE A 139 2.84 19.02 51.20
C ILE A 139 2.62 19.81 49.90
N GLU A 140 1.40 20.28 49.63
CA GLU A 140 1.11 21.11 48.46
C GLU A 140 1.90 22.42 48.48
N LEU A 141 2.02 23.06 49.65
CA LEU A 141 2.81 24.27 49.80
C LEU A 141 4.31 24.01 49.55
N GLU A 142 4.85 22.93 50.12
CA GLU A 142 6.24 22.50 49.88
C GLU A 142 6.49 22.20 48.40
N ASN A 143 5.56 21.50 47.74
CA ASN A 143 5.64 21.21 46.30
C ASN A 143 5.59 22.49 45.45
N LEU A 144 4.73 23.45 45.81
CA LEU A 144 4.65 24.74 45.11
C LEU A 144 5.92 25.57 45.33
N GLU A 145 6.52 25.52 46.51
CA GLU A 145 7.80 26.16 46.77
C GLU A 145 8.92 25.54 45.91
N MET A 146 9.00 24.21 45.83
CA MET A 146 9.93 23.51 44.95
C MET A 146 9.70 23.84 43.48
N MET A 147 8.44 23.85 43.03
CA MET A 147 8.06 24.18 41.66
C MET A 147 8.40 25.63 41.31
N SER A 148 8.19 26.57 42.24
CA SER A 148 8.56 27.98 42.04
C SER A 148 10.07 28.14 41.88
N LYS A 149 10.86 27.42 42.68
CA LYS A 149 12.33 27.48 42.64
C LYS A 149 12.94 26.80 41.41
N GLN A 150 12.47 25.60 41.04
CA GLN A 150 13.12 24.75 40.04
C GLN A 150 12.33 24.58 38.75
N GLY A 151 11.01 24.81 38.79
CA GLY A 151 10.10 24.58 37.67
C GLY A 151 10.49 25.31 36.38
N PRO A 152 10.81 26.63 36.42
CA PRO A 152 11.20 27.35 35.21
C PRO A 152 12.43 26.75 34.53
N GLU A 153 13.44 26.32 35.29
CA GLU A 153 14.66 25.73 34.74
C GLU A 153 14.40 24.34 34.15
N LEU A 154 13.71 23.47 34.89
CA LEU A 154 13.33 22.15 34.41
C LEU A 154 12.45 22.22 33.16
N TRP A 155 11.56 23.21 33.08
CA TRP A 155 10.71 23.41 31.91
C TRP A 155 11.52 23.86 30.69
N ARG A 156 12.48 24.77 30.86
CA ARG A 156 13.41 25.15 29.78
C ARG A 156 14.23 23.96 29.29
N GLN A 157 14.75 23.15 30.22
CA GLN A 157 15.48 21.94 29.85
C GLN A 157 14.60 20.93 29.10
N ASN A 158 13.35 20.74 29.56
CA ASN A 158 12.39 19.87 28.88
C ASN A 158 12.08 20.38 27.46
N ASN A 159 11.83 21.68 27.30
CA ASN A 159 11.60 22.28 25.98
C ASN A 159 12.81 22.08 25.07
N HIS A 160 14.02 22.31 25.57
CA HIS A 160 15.24 22.06 24.78
C HIS A 160 15.34 20.58 24.34
N ARG A 161 15.03 19.62 25.23
CA ARG A 161 14.99 18.19 24.86
C ARG A 161 13.94 17.91 23.77
N LEU A 162 12.78 18.57 23.84
CA LEU A 162 11.73 18.44 22.82
C LEU A 162 12.15 19.06 21.49
N GLU A 163 12.84 20.20 21.49
CA GLU A 163 13.39 20.83 20.28
C GLU A 163 14.43 19.93 19.59
N VAL A 164 15.32 19.31 20.37
CA VAL A 164 16.30 18.34 19.83
C VAL A 164 15.58 17.12 19.25
N LEU A 165 14.57 16.58 19.94
CA LEU A 165 13.77 15.47 19.44
C LEU A 165 13.05 15.83 18.14
N LEU A 166 12.42 17.01 18.08
CA LEU A 166 11.73 17.52 16.91
C LEU A 166 12.68 17.63 15.72
N THR A 167 13.85 18.24 15.92
CA THR A 167 14.87 18.39 14.88
C THR A 167 15.33 17.03 14.34
N ARG A 168 15.54 16.05 15.24
CA ARG A 168 15.89 14.68 14.84
C ARG A 168 14.80 14.02 14.01
N MET A 169 13.53 14.16 14.42
CA MET A 169 12.40 13.57 13.70
C MET A 169 12.19 14.22 12.33
N GLN A 170 12.34 15.55 12.23
CA GLN A 170 12.30 16.27 10.97
C GLN A 170 13.40 15.81 10.02
N LYS A 171 14.64 15.64 10.53
CA LYS A 171 15.75 15.13 9.74
C LYS A 171 15.47 13.73 9.21
N LEU A 172 14.98 12.83 10.05
CA LEU A 172 14.64 11.46 9.63
C LEU A 172 13.53 11.46 8.57
N ALA A 173 12.51 12.31 8.72
CA ALA A 173 11.45 12.44 7.73
C ALA A 173 11.99 12.97 6.39
N GLN A 174 12.92 13.94 6.42
CA GLN A 174 13.58 14.44 5.23
C GLN A 174 14.42 13.34 4.55
N GLU A 175 15.26 12.64 5.30
CA GLU A 175 16.08 11.52 4.79
C GLU A 175 15.19 10.46 4.11
N GLN A 176 14.06 10.09 4.73
CA GLN A 176 13.09 9.17 4.13
C GLN A 176 12.45 9.72 2.86
N ASN A 177 12.11 11.01 2.82
CA ASN A 177 11.54 11.64 1.63
C ASN A 177 12.56 11.67 0.48
N GLU A 178 13.83 11.94 0.77
CA GLU A 178 14.91 11.92 -0.23
C GLU A 178 15.09 10.51 -0.85
N GLU A 179 15.01 9.46 -0.03
CA GLU A 179 15.04 8.07 -0.53
C GLU A 179 13.80 7.73 -1.36
N ILE A 180 12.60 8.13 -0.93
CA ILE A 180 11.36 7.96 -1.71
C ILE A 180 11.49 8.67 -3.07
N GLU A 181 11.97 9.91 -3.08
CA GLU A 181 12.14 10.67 -4.31
C GLU A 181 13.20 10.05 -5.23
N LYS A 182 14.29 9.53 -4.67
CA LYS A 182 15.31 8.82 -5.45
C LYS A 182 14.70 7.61 -6.17
N VAL A 183 13.97 6.76 -5.45
CA VAL A 183 13.28 5.60 -6.04
C VAL A 183 12.26 6.05 -7.09
N ASN A 184 11.50 7.11 -6.84
CA ASN A 184 10.52 7.63 -7.80
C ASN A 184 11.19 8.20 -9.06
N ARG A 185 12.34 8.88 -8.92
CA ARG A 185 13.14 9.39 -10.04
C ARG A 185 13.67 8.25 -10.90
N GLU A 186 14.26 7.23 -10.26
CA GLU A 186 14.76 6.03 -10.95
C GLU A 186 13.62 5.30 -11.67
N ARG A 187 12.49 5.04 -10.99
CA ARG A 187 11.30 4.43 -11.59
C ARG A 187 10.80 5.21 -12.80
N LYS A 188 10.66 6.54 -12.66
CA LYS A 188 10.20 7.39 -13.77
C LYS A 188 11.16 7.33 -14.96
N TYR A 189 12.46 7.39 -14.72
CA TYR A 189 13.47 7.31 -15.77
C TYR A 189 13.38 5.97 -16.52
N HIS A 190 13.29 4.85 -15.80
CA HIS A 190 13.13 3.53 -16.40
C HIS A 190 11.85 3.44 -17.25
N GLN A 191 10.70 3.83 -16.70
CA GLN A 191 9.43 3.76 -17.43
C GLN A 191 9.42 4.65 -18.68
N GLN A 192 9.99 5.85 -18.59
CA GLN A 192 10.11 6.75 -19.75
C GLN A 192 11.02 6.16 -20.84
N THR A 193 12.09 5.46 -20.45
CA THR A 193 12.98 4.79 -21.41
C THR A 193 12.25 3.64 -22.10
N THR A 194 11.58 2.78 -21.33
CA THR A 194 10.77 1.67 -21.85
C THR A 194 9.64 2.16 -22.76
N ALA A 195 9.06 3.33 -22.51
CA ALA A 195 8.02 3.90 -23.37
C ALA A 195 8.52 4.16 -24.80
N TYR A 196 9.78 4.56 -24.98
CA TYR A 196 10.35 4.72 -26.33
C TYR A 196 10.42 3.38 -27.07
N GLU A 197 10.87 2.33 -26.39
CA GLU A 197 10.94 0.97 -26.94
C GLU A 197 9.55 0.43 -27.28
N LEU A 198 8.58 0.59 -26.36
CA LEU A 198 7.20 0.17 -26.56
C LEU A 198 6.55 0.90 -27.74
N ASN A 199 6.83 2.20 -27.91
CA ASN A 199 6.34 2.95 -29.05
C ASN A 199 6.96 2.45 -30.36
N ALA A 200 8.28 2.22 -30.39
CA ALA A 200 8.97 1.68 -31.55
C ALA A 200 8.40 0.32 -31.97
N LEU A 201 8.22 -0.60 -31.02
CA LEU A 201 7.61 -1.91 -31.24
C LEU A 201 6.15 -1.80 -31.70
N SER A 202 5.38 -0.88 -31.14
CA SER A 202 4.00 -0.62 -31.56
C SER A 202 3.93 -0.13 -33.02
N GLN A 203 4.85 0.74 -33.43
CA GLN A 203 4.94 1.22 -34.80
C GLN A 203 5.34 0.11 -35.77
N GLU A 204 6.35 -0.69 -35.42
CA GLU A 204 6.79 -1.84 -36.22
C GLU A 204 5.65 -2.84 -36.40
N TRP A 205 4.95 -3.18 -35.30
CA TRP A 205 3.79 -4.06 -35.34
C TRP A 205 2.70 -3.52 -36.28
N ARG A 206 2.35 -2.23 -36.19
CA ARG A 206 1.38 -1.60 -37.09
C ARG A 206 1.81 -1.68 -38.55
N GLN A 207 3.08 -1.41 -38.84
CA GLN A 207 3.63 -1.49 -40.19
C GLN A 207 3.57 -2.92 -40.74
N LEU A 208 3.90 -3.92 -39.92
CA LEU A 208 3.80 -5.33 -40.30
C LEU A 208 2.36 -5.74 -40.58
N CYS A 209 1.39 -5.29 -39.77
CA CYS A 209 -0.02 -5.53 -40.02
C CYS A 209 -0.48 -4.93 -41.35
N VAL A 210 -0.13 -3.66 -41.62
CA VAL A 210 -0.48 -3.00 -42.89
C VAL A 210 0.17 -3.72 -44.08
N LYS A 211 1.46 -4.06 -43.99
CA LYS A 211 2.16 -4.79 -45.04
C LYS A 211 1.54 -6.17 -45.30
N ASN A 212 1.10 -6.87 -44.26
CA ASN A 212 0.40 -8.14 -44.40
C ASN A 212 -0.93 -7.96 -45.15
N MET A 213 -1.72 -6.93 -44.79
CA MET A 213 -2.95 -6.58 -45.51
C MET A 213 -2.70 -6.22 -46.98
N GLU A 214 -1.64 -5.46 -47.27
CA GLU A 214 -1.24 -5.11 -48.64
C GLU A 214 -0.86 -6.34 -49.46
N ILE A 215 -0.09 -7.27 -48.86
CA ILE A 215 0.28 -8.54 -49.50
C ILE A 215 -0.98 -9.37 -49.78
N GLN A 216 -1.87 -9.53 -48.80
CA GLN A 216 -3.13 -10.27 -48.98
C GLN A 216 -3.98 -9.65 -50.10
N SER A 217 -4.10 -8.32 -50.14
CA SER A 217 -4.82 -7.61 -51.20
C SER A 217 -4.18 -7.85 -52.58
N ALA A 218 -2.85 -7.78 -52.68
CA ALA A 218 -2.13 -8.05 -53.92
C ALA A 218 -2.30 -9.52 -54.37
N CYS A 219 -2.28 -10.48 -53.45
CA CYS A 219 -2.55 -11.88 -53.73
C CYS A 219 -3.95 -12.07 -54.33
N VAL A 220 -4.99 -11.46 -53.74
CA VAL A 220 -6.37 -11.52 -54.27
C VAL A 220 -6.46 -10.92 -55.68
N VAL A 221 -5.79 -9.79 -55.94
CA VAL A 221 -5.75 -9.18 -57.28
C VAL A 221 -5.03 -10.09 -58.29
N LEU A 222 -3.97 -10.79 -57.88
CA LEU A 222 -3.28 -11.75 -58.75
C LEU A 222 -4.13 -13.00 -58.99
N GLU A 223 -4.78 -13.53 -57.97
CA GLU A 223 -5.69 -14.69 -58.07
C GLU A 223 -6.84 -14.40 -59.03
N THR A 224 -7.50 -13.25 -58.89
CA THR A 224 -8.59 -12.83 -59.81
C THR A 224 -8.12 -12.67 -61.26
N LYS A 225 -6.90 -12.15 -61.49
CA LYS A 225 -6.29 -12.10 -62.84
C LYS A 225 -5.97 -13.49 -63.38
N ILE A 226 -5.43 -14.38 -62.55
CA ILE A 226 -5.16 -15.78 -62.92
C ILE A 226 -6.46 -16.47 -63.30
N ASP A 227 -7.54 -16.29 -62.54
CA ASP A 227 -8.84 -16.86 -62.84
C ASP A 227 -9.45 -16.30 -64.13
N ALA A 228 -9.27 -15.00 -64.39
CA ALA A 228 -9.67 -14.40 -65.67
C ALA A 228 -8.91 -15.01 -66.86
N PHE A 229 -7.58 -15.18 -66.75
CA PHE A 229 -6.77 -15.82 -67.79
C PHE A 229 -7.12 -17.31 -67.98
N LYS A 230 -7.42 -18.03 -66.89
CA LYS A 230 -7.92 -19.42 -66.98
C LYS A 230 -9.23 -19.50 -67.75
N LYS A 231 -10.16 -18.56 -67.53
CA LYS A 231 -11.42 -18.47 -68.30
C LYS A 231 -11.17 -18.18 -69.78
N GLU A 232 -10.36 -17.17 -70.10
CA GLU A 232 -10.02 -16.81 -71.50
C GLU A 232 -9.34 -17.98 -72.25
N ALA A 233 -8.45 -18.70 -71.59
CA ALA A 233 -7.80 -19.88 -72.17
C ALA A 233 -8.78 -21.04 -72.39
N ALA A 234 -9.71 -21.29 -71.45
CA ALA A 234 -10.77 -22.27 -71.62
C ALA A 234 -11.69 -21.93 -72.80
N GLU A 235 -12.05 -20.65 -72.97
CA GLU A 235 -12.84 -20.14 -74.11
C GLU A 235 -12.11 -20.32 -75.45
N ARG A 236 -10.78 -20.22 -75.47
CA ARG A 236 -9.93 -20.46 -76.65
C ARG A 236 -9.55 -21.93 -76.86
N GLY A 237 -10.03 -22.85 -76.02
CA GLY A 237 -9.75 -24.28 -76.11
C GLY A 237 -8.31 -24.67 -75.73
N TRP A 238 -7.59 -23.83 -74.99
CA TRP A 238 -6.26 -24.13 -74.48
C TRP A 238 -6.38 -24.81 -73.11
N ASN A 239 -6.05 -26.11 -73.04
CA ASN A 239 -6.07 -26.84 -71.79
C ASN A 239 -4.82 -26.50 -70.94
N LEU A 240 -4.96 -25.52 -70.05
CA LEU A 240 -3.85 -25.02 -69.21
C LEU A 240 -3.34 -26.05 -68.19
N GLU A 241 -4.17 -27.01 -67.78
CA GLU A 241 -3.82 -28.03 -66.79
C GLU A 241 -2.76 -29.03 -67.31
N GLU A 242 -2.81 -29.37 -68.61
CA GLU A 242 -1.89 -30.32 -69.25
C GLU A 242 -0.46 -29.75 -69.38
N LYS A 243 -0.30 -28.42 -69.42
CA LYS A 243 1.01 -27.76 -69.44
C LYS A 243 1.59 -27.47 -68.06
N LEU A 244 0.77 -27.36 -67.02
CA LEU A 244 1.25 -27.07 -65.66
C LEU A 244 2.03 -28.25 -65.06
N GLU A 245 1.67 -29.50 -65.40
CA GLU A 245 2.40 -30.71 -65.00
C GLU A 245 3.84 -30.78 -65.55
N SER A 246 4.13 -30.06 -66.65
CA SER A 246 5.45 -30.04 -67.27
C SER A 246 6.45 -29.07 -66.61
N VAL A 247 5.98 -28.19 -65.72
CA VAL A 247 6.81 -27.17 -65.06
C VAL A 247 7.11 -27.63 -63.63
N LYS A 248 8.35 -28.09 -63.40
CA LYS A 248 8.84 -28.43 -62.04
C LYS A 248 8.76 -27.20 -61.13
N PRO A 249 8.23 -27.31 -59.91
CA PRO A 249 8.21 -26.21 -58.95
C PRO A 249 9.65 -25.85 -58.53
N LEU A 250 9.96 -24.55 -58.50
CA LEU A 250 11.22 -24.06 -57.94
C LEU A 250 11.27 -24.40 -56.44
N GLN A 251 12.33 -25.11 -56.04
CA GLN A 251 12.60 -25.36 -54.63
C GLN A 251 13.04 -24.06 -53.95
N PRO A 252 12.50 -23.73 -52.77
CA PRO A 252 12.94 -22.57 -52.00
C PRO A 252 14.37 -22.78 -51.47
N GLN A 253 15.22 -21.77 -51.60
CA GLN A 253 16.54 -21.69 -50.95
C GLN A 253 16.40 -21.18 -49.52
#